data_AF-A0A5A7ZPH4-F1
#
_entry.id   AF-A0A5A7ZPH4-F1
#
_cell.length_a   1.000
_cell.length_b   1.000
_cell.length_c   1.000
_cell.angle_alpha   90.00
_cell.angle_beta   90.00
_cell.angle_gamma   90.00
#
_symmetry.space_group_name_H-M   'P 1'
#
loop_
_entity.id
_entity.type
_entity.pdbx_description
1 polymer ?
#
loop_
_entity_poly.entity_id
_entity_poly.type
_entity_poly.pdbx_seq_one_letter_code
_entity_poly.pdbx_strand_id
1 'polypeptide(L)' 'MSDDHDAIQEAADALVLAGYDVQPWGDDLSMWLVNGETVSDGDLLALAIRLGLMDPTTTRLQ' A
#
# COMPACT_ATOMS: atom_id res chain seq x y z
N MET A 1 -9.11 16.87 0.30
CA MET A 1 -8.63 15.98 1.37
C MET A 1 -8.49 14.64 0.69
N SER A 2 -7.29 14.36 0.20
CA SER A 2 -6.99 13.29 -0.75
C SER A 2 -5.67 12.60 -0.36
N ASP A 3 -5.29 12.69 0.91
CA ASP A 3 -3.98 12.26 1.39
C ASP A 3 -3.88 10.73 1.49
N ASP A 4 -4.96 10.06 1.89
CA ASP A 4 -4.92 8.61 2.13
C ASP A 4 -4.78 7.80 0.83
N HIS A 5 -5.40 8.24 -0.26
CA HIS A 5 -5.30 7.52 -1.55
C HIS A 5 -3.92 7.64 -2.18
N ASP A 6 -3.25 8.78 -1.99
CA ASP A 6 -1.86 8.98 -2.45
C ASP A 6 -0.90 8.07 -1.67
N ALA A 7 -1.08 7.93 -0.35
CA ALA A 7 -0.22 7.06 0.46
C ALA A 7 -0.34 5.56 0.13
N ILE A 8 -1.55 5.08 -0.20
CA ILE A 8 -1.75 3.68 -0.63
C ILE A 8 -1.08 3.44 -2.00
N GLN A 9 -1.22 4.38 -2.92
CA GLN A 9 -0.59 4.27 -4.23
C GLN A 9 0.95 4.29 -4.12
N GLU A 10 1.50 5.15 -3.26
CA GLU A 10 2.95 5.16 -2.96
C GLU A 10 3.41 3.83 -2.34
N ALA A 11 2.62 3.23 -1.44
CA ALA A 11 2.94 1.92 -0.87
C ALA A 11 2.99 0.83 -1.95
N ALA A 12 2.02 0.83 -2.88
CA ALA A 12 1.98 -0.11 -3.99
C ALA A 12 3.21 0.06 -4.90
N ASP A 13 3.55 1.29 -5.29
CA ASP A 13 4.73 1.57 -6.10
C ASP A 13 6.03 1.17 -5.40
N ALA A 14 6.15 1.44 -4.10
CA ALA A 14 7.32 1.08 -3.33
C ALA A 14 7.51 -0.45 -3.24
N LEU A 15 6.41 -1.20 -3.09
CA LEU A 15 6.42 -2.66 -3.12
C LEU A 15 6.80 -3.20 -4.50
N VAL A 16 6.30 -2.60 -5.58
CA VAL A 16 6.71 -2.96 -6.96
C VAL A 16 8.20 -2.72 -7.18
N LEU A 17 8.72 -1.57 -6.72
CA LEU A 17 10.15 -1.25 -6.79
C LEU A 17 11.01 -2.20 -5.96
N ALA A 18 10.47 -2.72 -4.85
CA ALA A 18 11.10 -3.76 -4.04
C ALA A 18 11.02 -5.16 -4.66
N GLY A 19 10.31 -5.33 -5.79
CA GLY A 19 10.21 -6.58 -6.54
C GLY A 19 9.00 -7.45 -6.18
N TYR A 20 8.01 -6.91 -5.47
CA TYR A 20 6.74 -7.59 -5.23
C TYR A 20 5.81 -7.40 -6.44
N ASP A 21 5.04 -8.43 -6.76
CA ASP A 21 3.96 -8.33 -7.75
C ASP A 21 2.74 -7.69 -7.08
N VAL A 22 2.46 -6.41 -7.36
CA VAL A 22 1.32 -5.69 -6.79
C VAL A 22 0.34 -5.28 -7.88
N GLN A 23 -0.92 -5.67 -7.72
CA GLN A 23 -1.99 -5.35 -8.65
C GLN A 23 -3.27 -4.94 -7.92
N PRO A 24 -4.06 -4.00 -8.44
CA PRO A 24 -5.38 -3.71 -7.89
C PRO A 24 -6.28 -4.94 -8.04
N TRP A 25 -7.09 -5.25 -7.02
CA TRP A 25 -7.96 -6.40 -7.00
C TRP A 25 -9.40 -6.05 -6.65
N GLY A 26 -10.33 -6.52 -7.49
CA GLY A 26 -11.76 -6.33 -7.29
C GLY A 26 -12.29 -5.00 -7.84
N ASP A 27 -13.61 -4.83 -7.70
CA ASP A 27 -14.33 -3.65 -8.19
C ASP A 27 -14.25 -2.46 -7.21
N ASP A 28 -13.95 -2.75 -5.94
CA ASP A 28 -13.68 -1.78 -4.89
C ASP A 28 -12.16 -1.58 -4.82
N LEU A 29 -11.68 -0.36 -5.13
CA LEU A 29 -10.27 0.03 -5.18
C LEU A 29 -9.55 -0.01 -3.81
N SER A 30 -10.07 -0.80 -2.88
CA SER A 30 -9.60 -0.95 -1.50
C SER A 30 -8.91 -2.29 -1.22
N MET A 31 -8.78 -3.13 -2.25
CA MET A 31 -8.11 -4.41 -2.19
C MET A 31 -7.01 -4.51 -3.25
N TRP A 32 -5.92 -5.14 -2.86
CA TRP A 32 -4.74 -5.34 -3.68
C TRP A 32 -4.32 -6.80 -3.64
N LEU A 33 -3.78 -7.29 -4.74
CA LEU A 33 -3.03 -8.54 -4.78
C LEU A 33 -1.55 -8.23 -4.61
N VAL A 34 -0.91 -8.86 -3.64
CA VAL A 34 0.54 -8.82 -3.44
C VAL A 34 1.07 -10.25 -3.55
N ASN A 35 1.86 -10.56 -4.57
CA ASN A 35 2.37 -11.90 -4.88
C ASN A 35 1.27 -12.98 -4.95
N GLY A 36 0.06 -12.61 -5.38
CA GLY A 36 -1.10 -13.49 -5.44
C GLY A 36 -1.89 -13.62 -4.13
N GLU A 37 -1.51 -12.90 -3.07
CA GLU A 37 -2.29 -12.82 -1.82
C GLU A 37 -3.09 -11.52 -1.77
N THR A 38 -4.39 -11.63 -1.47
CA THR A 38 -5.27 -10.47 -1.33
C THR A 38 -5.05 -9.77 0.00
N VAL A 39 -4.76 -8.47 -0.05
CA VAL A 39 -4.53 -7.59 1.10
C VAL A 39 -5.41 -6.34 0.99
N SER A 40 -5.77 -5.76 2.14
CA SER A 40 -6.47 -4.47 2.18
C SER A 40 -5.49 -3.30 2.03
N ASP A 41 -5.98 -2.09 1.73
CA ASP A 41 -5.18 -0.85 1.74
C ASP A 41 -4.34 -0.70 3.02
N GLY A 42 -4.95 -0.95 4.18
CA GLY A 42 -4.27 -0.85 5.47
C GLY A 42 -3.15 -1.89 5.64
N ASP A 43 -3.36 -3.10 5.13
CA ASP A 43 -2.35 -4.16 5.16
C ASP A 43 -1.21 -3.90 4.16
N LEU A 44 -1.53 -3.38 2.97
CA LEU A 44 -0.56 -2.96 1.97
C LEU A 44 0.37 -1.87 2.51
N LEU A 45 -0.22 -0.83 3.12
CA LEU A 45 0.54 0.26 3.75
C LEU A 45 1.37 -0.26 4.93
N ALA A 46 0.79 -1.09 5.79
CA ALA A 46 1.52 -1.70 6.90
C ALA A 46 2.68 -2.58 6.42
N LEU A 47 2.53 -3.27 5.29
CA LEU A 47 3.58 -4.08 4.68
C LEU A 47 4.73 -3.19 4.18
N ALA A 48 4.42 -2.12 3.44
CA ALA A 48 5.42 -1.17 2.96
C ALA A 48 6.20 -0.53 4.13
N ILE A 49 5.52 -0.15 5.21
CA ILE A 49 6.15 0.39 6.43
C ILE A 49 7.02 -0.68 7.11
N ARG A 50 6.54 -1.92 7.26
CA ARG A 50 7.29 -3.03 7.88
C ARG A 50 8.57 -3.37 7.12
N LEU A 51 8.55 -3.24 5.79
CA LEU A 51 9.71 -3.45 4.93
C LEU A 51 10.67 -2.24 4.93
N GLY A 52 10.32 -1.15 5.62
CA GLY A 52 11.11 0.08 5.64
C GLY A 52 11.06 0.85 4.31
N LEU A 53 10.07 0.57 3.47
CA LEU A 53 9.87 1.20 2.17
C LEU A 53 9.10 2.52 2.29
N MET A 54 8.34 2.69 3.36
CA MET A 54 7.65 3.94 3.72
C MET A 54 7.85 4.27 5.19
N ASP A 55 7.85 5.56 5.50
CA ASP A 55 7.84 6.05 6.88
C ASP A 55 6.44 5.91 7.49
N PRO A 56 6.32 5.50 8.76
CA PRO A 56 5.03 5.49 9.47
C PRO A 56 4.45 6.90 9.71
N THR A 57 5.16 7.95 9.28
CA THR A 57 4.80 9.35 9.53
C THR A 57 3.67 9.85 8.62
N THR A 58 3.34 9.16 7.53
CA THR A 58 2.16 9.50 6.69
C THR A 58 0.82 9.32 7.43
N THR A 59 0.81 8.70 8.61
CA THR A 59 -0.35 8.69 9.54
C THR A 59 -0.10 9.51 10.81
N ARG A 60 0.59 10.65 10.71
CA ARG A 60 0.51 11.66 11.77
C ARG A 60 -0.78 12.47 11.61
N LEU A 61 -1.85 11.95 12.21
CA LEU A 61 -3.00 12.78 12.62
C LEU A 61 -2.46 13.91 13.51
N GLN A 62 -2.33 15.11 12.94
CA GLN A 62 -2.17 16.36 13.70
C GLN A 62 -3.52 16.94 14.06
#